data_AF-A0A317HKC0-F1
#
_entry.id   AF-A0A317HKC0-F1
#
_cell.length_a   1.000
_cell.length_b   1.000
_cell.length_c   1.000
_cell.angle_alpha   90.00
_cell.angle_beta   90.00
_cell.angle_gamma   90.00
#
_symmetry.space_group_name_H-M   'P 1'
#
loop_
_entity.id
_entity.type
_entity.pdbx_description
1 polymer ?
#
loop_
_entity_poly.entity_id
_entity_poly.type
_entity_poly.pdbx_seq_one_letter_code
_entity_poly.pdbx_strand_id
1 'polypeptide(L)'
;MIQKVITATSAIFPIIALVSLSSPLAGQVTTVSKDHTSVAASKATPWTPPRTPWGDPDLQGTFTTDNSIGVPFERPPQYAGRTQLTDEEF
;
A
#
# COMPACT_ATOMS: atom_id res chain seq x y z
N MET A 1 19.40 -34.97 -20.28
CA MET A 1 20.42 -35.12 -21.34
C MET A 1 20.30 -33.89 -22.25
N ILE A 2 21.43 -33.30 -22.58
CA ILE A 2 21.63 -31.88 -22.88
C ILE A 2 21.40 -31.53 -24.35
N GLN A 3 20.63 -30.48 -24.67
CA GLN A 3 20.79 -29.67 -25.90
C GLN A 3 20.46 -28.20 -25.55
N LYS A 4 21.40 -27.25 -25.44
CA LYS A 4 22.34 -26.64 -26.41
C LYS A 4 21.64 -25.86 -27.53
N VAL A 5 21.38 -24.61 -27.18
CA VAL A 5 21.30 -23.35 -27.94
C VAL A 5 22.19 -23.36 -29.20
N ILE A 6 21.81 -22.56 -30.23
CA ILE A 6 22.63 -21.68 -31.12
C ILE A 6 22.03 -21.68 -32.55
N THR A 7 21.29 -20.62 -32.95
CA THR A 7 21.72 -19.55 -33.91
C THR A 7 21.58 -19.97 -35.38
N ALA A 8 21.17 -19.19 -36.38
CA ALA A 8 20.49 -17.92 -36.59
C ALA A 8 20.30 -17.79 -38.11
N THR A 9 19.26 -17.10 -38.59
CA THR A 9 19.30 -16.43 -39.90
C THR A 9 18.60 -15.08 -39.81
N SER A 10 19.44 -14.08 -39.53
CA SER A 10 19.40 -12.67 -39.99
C SER A 10 18.98 -12.58 -41.48
N ALA A 11 18.38 -11.55 -42.06
CA ALA A 11 17.87 -10.23 -41.67
C ALA A 11 17.18 -9.64 -42.92
N ILE A 12 16.12 -8.82 -42.77
CA ILE A 12 15.95 -7.54 -43.48
C ILE A 12 15.09 -6.61 -42.58
N PHE A 13 15.69 -5.52 -42.10
CA PHE A 13 15.09 -4.31 -41.53
C PHE A 13 15.64 -3.13 -42.36
N PRO A 14 15.10 -1.89 -42.34
CA PRO A 14 13.92 -1.36 -41.61
C PRO A 14 13.03 -0.43 -42.48
N ILE A 15 11.82 -0.05 -42.03
CA ILE A 15 11.39 1.37 -41.93
C ILE A 15 10.46 1.50 -40.71
N ILE A 16 10.75 2.51 -39.93
CA ILE A 16 10.29 2.85 -38.59
C ILE A 16 8.86 3.40 -38.61
N ALA A 17 7.99 2.86 -37.76
CA ALA A 17 6.83 3.58 -37.24
C ALA A 17 6.78 3.36 -35.72
N LEU A 18 7.28 4.37 -34.99
CA LEU A 18 7.12 4.51 -33.55
C LEU A 18 5.63 4.65 -33.23
N VAL A 19 5.07 3.72 -32.46
CA VAL A 19 4.01 4.04 -31.49
C VAL A 19 4.27 3.19 -30.25
N SER A 20 4.87 3.85 -29.26
CA SER A 20 5.12 3.28 -27.94
C SER A 20 3.90 3.55 -27.07
N LEU A 21 3.05 2.55 -26.85
CA LEU A 21 2.16 2.54 -25.67
C LEU A 21 2.76 1.59 -24.63
N SER A 22 3.46 2.25 -23.70
CA SER A 22 4.02 1.72 -22.46
C SER A 22 3.02 0.82 -21.71
N SER A 23 3.36 -0.45 -21.56
CA SER A 23 2.76 -1.36 -20.57
C SER A 23 3.68 -1.45 -19.36
N PRO A 24 3.33 -0.90 -18.19
CA PRO A 24 3.96 -1.32 -16.95
C PRO A 24 3.28 -2.60 -16.46
N LEU A 25 3.86 -3.73 -16.89
CA LEU A 25 3.88 -4.96 -16.11
C LEU A 25 4.69 -4.68 -14.84
N ALA A 26 4.02 -4.46 -13.72
CA ALA A 26 4.67 -4.34 -12.42
C ALA A 26 3.88 -5.08 -11.36
N GLY A 27 4.41 -6.25 -10.99
CA GLY A 27 4.33 -6.84 -9.66
C GLY A 27 2.96 -7.35 -9.21
N GLN A 28 2.91 -8.65 -8.89
CA GLN A 28 2.48 -9.20 -7.58
C GLN A 28 2.16 -10.68 -7.80
N VAL A 29 3.21 -11.50 -7.94
CA VAL A 29 3.09 -12.94 -7.67
C VAL A 29 3.61 -13.15 -6.26
N THR A 30 2.68 -13.21 -5.31
CA THR A 30 2.89 -13.86 -4.02
C THR A 30 1.85 -14.97 -3.92
N THR A 31 2.17 -16.15 -4.43
CA THR A 31 1.42 -17.37 -4.10
C THR A 31 1.76 -17.77 -2.68
N VAL A 32 1.01 -17.25 -1.72
CA VAL A 32 0.87 -17.85 -0.40
C VAL A 32 -0.61 -18.13 -0.22
N SER A 33 -1.02 -19.34 -0.56
CA SER A 33 -2.33 -19.86 -0.19
C SER A 33 -2.37 -20.01 1.33
N LYS A 34 -2.93 -19.01 2.01
CA LYS A 34 -3.53 -19.21 3.32
C LYS A 34 -5.02 -19.31 3.07
N ASP A 35 -5.56 -20.50 3.28
CA ASP A 35 -7.00 -20.73 3.47
C ASP A 35 -7.45 -19.96 4.72
N HIS A 36 -7.60 -18.65 4.57
CA HIS A 36 -8.50 -17.88 5.39
C HIS A 36 -9.87 -18.06 4.75
N THR A 37 -10.74 -18.82 5.40
CA THR A 37 -12.16 -18.87 5.08
C THR A 37 -12.66 -17.43 5.03
N SER A 38 -12.77 -16.88 3.83
CA SER A 38 -13.19 -15.51 3.63
C SER A 38 -14.64 -15.42 4.05
N VAL A 39 -14.92 -14.79 5.20
CA VAL A 39 -16.21 -14.10 5.34
C VAL A 39 -16.25 -13.18 4.14
N ALA A 40 -17.22 -13.39 3.24
CA ALA A 40 -17.34 -12.61 2.02
C ALA A 40 -17.31 -11.13 2.42
N ALA A 41 -16.18 -10.46 2.15
CA ALA A 41 -16.04 -9.05 2.41
C ALA A 41 -17.08 -8.37 1.54
N SER A 42 -18.11 -7.80 2.17
CA SER A 42 -19.02 -6.92 1.46
C SER A 42 -18.15 -5.88 0.76
N LYS A 43 -18.31 -5.78 -0.55
CA LYS A 43 -17.54 -4.84 -1.37
C LYS A 43 -17.85 -3.45 -0.81
N ALA A 44 -16.94 -2.90 -0.02
CA ALA A 44 -17.12 -1.60 0.61
C ALA A 44 -17.35 -0.59 -0.51
N THR A 45 -18.45 0.15 -0.44
CA THR A 45 -18.67 1.24 -1.36
C THR A 45 -17.56 2.27 -1.15
N PRO A 46 -16.91 2.75 -2.23
CA PRO A 46 -15.88 3.77 -2.10
C PRO A 46 -16.52 5.03 -1.51
N TRP A 47 -16.04 5.45 -0.34
CA TRP A 47 -16.51 6.65 0.31
C TRP A 47 -16.01 7.88 -0.45
N THR A 48 -16.92 8.77 -0.83
CA THR A 48 -16.57 10.06 -1.44
C THR A 48 -16.83 11.15 -0.39
N PRO A 49 -15.79 11.89 0.06
CA PRO A 49 -15.98 12.93 1.05
C PRO A 49 -16.85 14.07 0.48
N PRO A 50 -17.70 14.71 1.30
CA PRO A 50 -18.36 15.95 0.92
C PRO A 50 -17.31 17.00 0.52
N ARG A 51 -17.68 17.93 -0.36
CA ARG A 51 -16.79 18.99 -0.84
C ARG A 51 -17.35 20.37 -0.50
N THR A 52 -16.45 21.28 -0.20
CA THR A 52 -16.74 22.71 -0.04
C THR A 52 -17.11 23.33 -1.41
N PRO A 53 -17.74 24.52 -1.45
CA PRO A 53 -18.04 25.23 -2.69
C PRO A 53 -16.81 25.53 -3.57
N TRP A 54 -15.62 25.52 -2.98
CA TRP A 54 -14.34 25.77 -3.65
C TRP A 54 -13.61 24.49 -4.08
N GLY A 55 -14.21 23.31 -3.86
CA GLY A 55 -13.74 22.03 -4.38
C GLY A 55 -12.92 21.18 -3.40
N ASP A 56 -12.48 21.75 -2.28
CA ASP A 56 -11.71 21.01 -1.26
C ASP A 56 -12.62 20.04 -0.46
N PRO A 57 -12.07 18.92 0.06
CA PRO A 57 -12.80 18.04 0.96
C PRO A 57 -13.28 18.80 2.19
N ASP A 58 -14.56 18.64 2.52
CA ASP A 58 -15.16 19.19 3.71
C ASP A 58 -14.83 18.28 4.91
N LEU A 59 -13.97 18.77 5.80
CA LEU A 59 -13.52 18.09 7.02
C LEU A 59 -14.25 18.61 8.26
N GLN A 60 -15.34 19.36 8.11
CA GLN A 60 -16.13 19.80 9.25
C GLN A 60 -16.86 18.61 9.91
N GLY A 61 -16.99 18.66 11.23
CA GLY A 61 -17.67 17.61 12.00
C GLY A 61 -17.30 17.63 13.47
N THR A 62 -17.89 16.70 14.22
CA THR A 62 -17.54 16.48 15.62
C THR A 62 -16.36 15.52 15.69
N PHE A 63 -15.23 16.00 16.21
CA PHE A 63 -14.08 15.16 16.55
C PHE A 63 -14.22 14.75 18.01
N THR A 64 -14.48 13.46 18.26
CA THR A 64 -14.60 12.94 19.63
C THR A 64 -13.25 12.52 20.18
N THR A 65 -13.14 12.52 21.50
CA THR A 65 -11.96 12.07 22.25
C THR A 65 -12.17 10.66 22.80
N ASP A 66 -13.15 9.91 22.28
CA ASP A 66 -13.52 8.58 22.78
C ASP A 66 -12.34 7.61 22.71
N ASN A 67 -11.47 7.78 21.71
CA ASN A 67 -10.24 7.00 21.56
C ASN A 67 -9.18 7.26 22.64
N SER A 68 -9.33 8.34 23.42
CA SER A 68 -8.45 8.63 24.56
C SER A 68 -9.04 8.16 25.89
N ILE A 69 -10.20 7.49 25.89
CA ILE A 69 -10.76 6.90 27.09
C ILE A 69 -9.80 5.82 27.61
N GLY A 70 -9.35 5.99 28.86
CA GLY A 70 -8.40 5.08 29.51
C GLY A 70 -6.92 5.42 29.29
N VAL A 71 -6.60 6.49 28.55
CA VAL A 71 -5.23 7.01 28.51
C VAL A 71 -4.90 7.61 29.88
N PRO A 72 -3.85 7.15 30.58
CA PRO A 72 -3.49 7.68 31.89
C PRO A 72 -3.00 9.13 31.78
N PHE A 73 -3.38 9.96 32.75
CA PHE A 73 -2.95 11.36 32.82
C PHE A 73 -1.49 11.53 33.25
N GLU A 74 -0.97 10.56 33.98
CA GLU A 74 0.39 10.56 34.49
C GLU A 74 1.23 9.53 33.73
N ARG A 75 2.50 9.85 33.54
CA ARG A 75 3.45 8.88 32.98
C ARG A 75 3.57 7.69 33.93
N PRO A 76 3.45 6.44 33.45
CA PRO A 76 3.60 5.29 34.31
C PRO A 76 4.97 5.27 35.00
N PRO A 77 5.05 4.86 36.29
CA PRO A 77 6.28 4.94 37.09
C PRO A 77 7.49 4.25 36.46
N GLN A 78 7.29 3.15 35.73
CA GLN A 78 8.36 2.41 35.06
C GLN A 78 9.06 3.21 33.94
N TYR A 79 8.42 4.28 33.45
CA TYR A 79 8.97 5.18 32.43
C TYR A 79 9.41 6.54 33.02
N ALA A 80 9.34 6.72 34.34
CA ALA A 80 9.74 7.97 34.98
C ALA A 80 11.22 8.29 34.73
N GLY A 81 11.53 9.55 34.41
CA GLY A 81 12.90 10.02 34.17
C GLY A 81 13.57 9.53 32.87
N ARG A 82 12.94 8.62 32.10
CA ARG A 82 13.42 8.21 30.78
C ARG A 82 13.12 9.28 29.73
N THR A 83 14.14 9.74 29.01
CA THR A 83 14.02 10.76 27.95
C THR A 83 14.06 10.16 26.56
N GLN A 84 14.76 9.03 26.40
CA GLN A 84 14.98 8.34 25.14
C GLN A 84 14.49 6.90 25.28
N LEU A 85 14.08 6.30 24.16
CA LEU A 85 13.86 4.86 24.04
C LEU A 85 15.21 4.14 24.05
N THR A 86 15.24 2.89 24.52
CA THR A 86 16.44 2.06 24.37
C THR A 86 16.53 1.50 22.96
N ASP A 87 17.71 1.05 22.53
CA ASP A 87 17.91 0.52 21.19
C ASP A 87 17.05 -0.73 20.92
N GLU A 88 16.68 -1.47 21.98
CA GLU A 88 15.79 -2.63 21.89
C GLU A 88 14.30 -2.27 21.75
N GLU A 89 13.90 -1.03 22.05
CA GLU A 89 12.52 -0.53 21.97
C GLU A 89 12.19 0.14 20.61
N PHE A 90 13.18 0.36 19.73
CA PHE A 90 13.01 0.91 18.38
C PHE A 90 12.56 -0.14 17.36
#